data_AF-A0A3N7GI40-F1
#
_entry.id   AF-A0A3N7GI40-F1
#
_cell.length_a   1.000
_cell.length_b   1.000
_cell.length_c   1.000
_cell.angle_alpha   90.00
_cell.angle_beta   90.00
_cell.angle_gamma   90.00
#
_symmetry.space_group_name_H-M   'P 1'
#
loop_
_entity.id
_entity.type
_entity.pdbx_description
1 polymer ?
#
loop_
_entity_poly.entity_id
_entity_poly.type
_entity_poly.pdbx_seq_one_letter_code
_entity_poly.pdbx_strand_id
1 'polypeptide(L)'
;MQSIEENLRPIAAVAISLIKSGLLEQLAEYLPEIAAFIRRTFPKDEPKMHLPEVLKYLGFSERTYYRRIADGKLIPRKWEGPDFFYPSDLEEE
;
A
#
# COMPACT_ATOMS: atom_id res chain seq x y z
N MET A 1 7.87 17.61 41.58
CA MET A 1 8.24 17.14 40.22
C MET A 1 8.62 15.68 40.38
N GLN A 2 7.82 14.73 39.88
CA GLN A 2 8.18 13.30 39.94
C GLN A 2 9.44 13.05 39.09
N SER A 3 10.33 12.17 39.57
CA SER A 3 11.56 11.85 38.85
C SER A 3 11.24 11.11 37.56
N ILE A 4 12.01 11.33 36.49
CA ILE A 4 11.88 10.60 35.22
C ILE A 4 11.93 9.08 35.47
N GLU A 5 12.74 8.63 36.42
CA GLU A 5 12.84 7.22 36.81
C GLU A 5 11.54 6.66 37.39
N GLU A 6 10.77 7.46 38.14
CA GLU A 6 9.48 7.04 38.69
C GLU A 6 8.43 6.84 37.60
N ASN A 7 8.50 7.64 36.52
CA ASN A 7 7.60 7.53 35.37
C ASN A 7 7.94 6.35 34.45
N LEU A 8 9.21 5.92 34.41
CA LEU A 8 9.66 4.82 33.56
C LEU A 8 9.39 3.43 34.18
N ARG A 9 9.29 3.32 35.50
CA ARG A 9 9.06 2.05 36.20
C ARG A 9 7.77 1.34 35.77
N PRO A 10 6.60 2.01 35.69
CA PRO A 10 5.37 1.39 35.21
C PRO A 10 5.48 0.90 33.77
N ILE A 11 6.14 1.67 32.90
CA ILE A 11 6.35 1.31 31.49
C ILE A 11 7.23 0.05 31.39
N ALA A 12 8.32 0.00 32.15
CA ALA A 12 9.19 -1.17 32.21
C ALA A 12 8.46 -2.41 32.75
N ALA A 13 7.64 -2.26 33.78
CA ALA A 13 6.84 -3.36 34.34
C ALA A 13 5.84 -3.92 33.31
N VAL A 14 5.17 -3.05 32.55
CA VAL A 14 4.25 -3.46 31.48
C VAL A 14 5.02 -4.16 30.35
N ALA A 15 6.16 -3.62 29.92
CA ALA A 15 6.98 -4.24 28.88
C ALA A 15 7.44 -5.65 29.28
N ILE A 16 7.90 -5.82 30.53
CA ILE A 16 8.28 -7.13 31.07
C ILE A 16 7.07 -8.07 31.13
N SER A 17 5.91 -7.59 31.54
CA SER A 17 4.68 -8.38 31.60
C SER A 17 4.26 -8.87 30.21
N LEU A 18 4.36 -8.02 29.18
CA LEU A 18 4.02 -8.36 27.79
C LEU A 18 5.00 -9.38 27.19
N ILE A 19 6.29 -9.27 27.51
CA ILE A 19 7.29 -10.25 27.08
C ILE A 19 7.07 -11.60 27.78
N LYS A 20 6.76 -11.59 29.08
CA LYS A 20 6.54 -12.82 29.85
C LYS A 20 5.24 -13.55 29.49
N SER A 21 4.22 -12.84 29.06
CA SER A 21 2.93 -13.45 28.70
C SER A 21 2.97 -14.18 27.36
N GLY A 22 4.02 -13.98 26.55
CA GLY A 22 4.08 -14.53 25.19
C GLY A 22 3.08 -13.86 24.23
N LEU A 23 2.42 -12.78 24.67
CA LEU A 23 1.34 -12.15 23.92
C LEU A 23 1.86 -11.52 22.62
N LEU A 24 3.08 -10.97 22.65
CA LEU A 24 3.71 -10.35 21.49
C LEU A 24 4.04 -11.41 20.42
N GLU A 25 4.50 -12.57 20.84
CA GLU A 25 4.80 -13.72 19.99
C GLU A 25 3.53 -14.29 19.37
N GLN A 26 2.46 -14.45 20.17
CA GLN A 26 1.15 -14.88 19.68
C GLN A 26 0.59 -13.88 18.66
N LEU A 27 0.65 -12.57 18.94
CA LEU A 27 0.21 -11.56 17.97
C LEU A 27 1.06 -11.62 16.70
N ALA A 28 2.39 -11.76 16.82
CA ALA A 28 3.29 -11.88 15.68
C ALA A 28 2.98 -13.10 14.80
N GLU A 29 2.51 -14.20 15.39
CA GLU A 29 2.11 -15.41 14.66
C GLU A 29 0.89 -15.16 13.74
N TYR A 30 -0.12 -14.43 14.23
CA TYR A 30 -1.34 -14.14 13.46
C TYR A 30 -1.28 -12.88 12.58
N LEU A 31 -0.32 -11.99 12.83
CA LEU A 31 -0.16 -10.74 12.07
C LEU A 31 -0.05 -10.94 10.54
N PRO A 32 0.69 -11.93 10.01
CA PRO A 32 0.76 -12.19 8.58
C PRO A 32 -0.60 -12.56 7.98
N GLU A 33 -1.38 -13.38 8.66
CA GLU A 33 -2.71 -13.81 8.21
C GLU A 33 -3.70 -12.63 8.19
N ILE A 34 -3.69 -11.83 9.25
CA ILE A 34 -4.49 -10.61 9.35
C ILE A 34 -4.11 -9.62 8.24
N ALA A 35 -2.81 -9.43 8.00
CA ALA A 35 -2.32 -8.55 6.94
C ALA A 35 -2.72 -9.05 5.54
N ALA A 36 -2.63 -10.37 5.29
CA ALA A 36 -3.04 -10.98 4.04
C ALA A 36 -4.56 -10.85 3.84
N PHE A 37 -5.35 -11.07 4.89
CA PHE A 37 -6.80 -10.89 4.88
C PHE A 37 -7.19 -9.44 4.56
N ILE A 38 -6.53 -8.45 5.18
CA ILE A 38 -6.76 -7.02 4.92
C ILE A 38 -6.42 -6.69 3.46
N ARG A 39 -5.26 -7.12 2.94
CA ARG A 39 -4.86 -6.86 1.55
C ARG A 39 -5.83 -7.47 0.53
N ARG A 40 -6.41 -8.64 0.84
CA ARG A 40 -7.38 -9.31 -0.02
C ARG A 40 -8.77 -8.65 0.04
N THR A 41 -9.18 -8.21 1.21
CA THR A 41 -10.53 -7.68 1.46
C THR A 41 -10.65 -6.21 1.08
N PHE A 42 -9.56 -5.45 1.27
CA PHE A 42 -9.44 -4.05 0.93
C PHE A 42 -8.30 -3.94 -0.09
N PRO A 43 -8.59 -4.07 -1.40
CA PRO A 43 -7.60 -3.73 -2.41
C PRO A 43 -7.10 -2.31 -2.12
N LYS A 44 -5.81 -2.06 -2.35
CA LYS A 44 -5.24 -0.73 -2.13
C LYS A 44 -6.11 0.28 -2.87
N ASP A 45 -6.46 1.37 -2.20
CA ASP A 45 -7.03 2.55 -2.86
C ASP A 45 -5.93 3.12 -3.76
N GLU A 46 -5.89 2.62 -4.98
CA GLU A 46 -4.96 3.07 -5.99
C GLU A 46 -5.47 4.37 -6.61
N PRO A 47 -4.63 5.41 -6.69
CA PRO A 47 -5.03 6.65 -7.32
C PRO A 47 -5.27 6.38 -8.82
N LYS A 48 -6.36 6.93 -9.35
CA LYS A 48 -6.59 6.92 -10.81
C LYS A 48 -5.53 7.79 -11.47
N MET A 49 -4.87 7.24 -12.47
CA MET A 49 -3.85 7.90 -13.26
C MET A 49 -4.42 8.29 -14.62
N HIS A 50 -4.42 9.59 -14.91
CA HIS A 50 -4.79 10.11 -16.22
C HIS A 50 -3.55 10.33 -17.09
N LEU A 51 -3.75 10.65 -18.37
CA LEU A 51 -2.68 10.71 -19.38
C LEU A 51 -1.37 11.38 -18.89
N PRO A 52 -1.36 12.60 -18.30
CA PRO A 52 -0.11 13.23 -17.88
C PRO A 52 0.66 12.41 -16.83
N GLU A 53 -0.06 11.75 -15.93
CA GLU A 53 0.50 10.93 -14.87
C GLU A 53 1.02 9.60 -15.42
N VAL A 54 0.29 9.00 -16.37
CA VAL A 54 0.70 7.77 -17.07
C VAL A 54 1.99 8.01 -17.88
N LEU A 55 2.08 9.14 -18.60
CA LEU A 55 3.29 9.50 -19.35
C LEU A 55 4.49 9.69 -18.42
N LYS A 56 4.28 10.34 -17.27
CA LYS A 56 5.31 10.52 -16.26
C LYS A 56 5.75 9.19 -15.64
N TYR A 57 4.79 8.31 -15.36
CA TYR A 57 5.04 7.02 -14.71
C TYR A 57 5.82 6.06 -15.62
N LEU A 58 5.38 5.91 -16.86
CA LEU A 58 6.04 5.05 -17.84
C LEU A 58 7.29 5.69 -18.47
N GLY A 59 7.49 6.99 -18.29
CA GLY A 59 8.62 7.73 -18.86
C GLY A 59 8.59 7.84 -20.39
N PHE A 60 7.40 7.77 -21.01
CA PHE A 60 7.24 7.81 -22.47
C PHE A 60 6.57 9.09 -22.96
N SER A 61 6.80 9.41 -24.24
CA SER A 61 6.11 10.51 -24.92
C SER A 61 4.67 10.16 -25.25
N GLU A 62 3.83 11.18 -25.41
CA GLU A 62 2.42 11.02 -25.79
C GLU A 62 2.23 10.23 -27.10
N ARG A 63 3.12 10.43 -28.07
CA ARG A 63 3.14 9.64 -29.32
C ARG A 63 3.32 8.14 -29.05
N THR A 64 4.19 7.79 -28.10
CA THR A 64 4.46 6.39 -27.74
C THR A 64 3.26 5.79 -27.03
N TYR A 65 2.60 6.56 -26.17
CA TYR A 65 1.35 6.18 -25.52
C TYR A 65 0.29 5.79 -26.55
N TYR A 66 -0.07 6.69 -27.48
CA TYR A 66 -1.11 6.38 -28.48
C TYR A 66 -0.75 5.20 -29.38
N ARG A 67 0.54 5.02 -29.71
CA ARG A 67 0.98 3.82 -30.44
C ARG A 67 0.74 2.54 -29.63
N ARG A 68 1.07 2.52 -28.34
CA ARG A 68 0.83 1.35 -27.48
C ARG A 68 -0.66 1.06 -27.27
N ILE A 69 -1.49 2.09 -27.21
CA ILE A 69 -2.96 1.95 -27.19
C ILE A 69 -3.44 1.31 -28.50
N ALA A 70 -2.97 1.79 -29.65
CA ALA A 70 -3.34 1.23 -30.96
C ALA A 70 -2.85 -0.22 -31.15
N ASP A 71 -1.69 -0.55 -30.60
CA ASP A 71 -1.10 -1.90 -30.61
C ASP A 71 -1.77 -2.83 -29.58
N GLY A 72 -2.69 -2.32 -28.74
CA GLY A 72 -3.37 -3.08 -27.68
C GLY A 72 -2.49 -3.44 -26.47
N LYS A 73 -1.30 -2.83 -26.35
CA LYS A 73 -0.36 -3.05 -25.24
C LYS A 73 -0.73 -2.23 -24.00
N LEU A 74 -1.38 -1.09 -24.18
CA LEU A 74 -2.00 -0.34 -23.09
C LEU A 74 -3.51 -0.37 -23.28
N ILE A 75 -4.24 -0.71 -22.22
CA ILE A 75 -5.70 -0.80 -22.24
C ILE A 75 -6.26 0.07 -21.10
N PRO A 76 -6.75 1.28 -21.40
CA PRO A 76 -7.30 2.16 -20.39
C PRO A 76 -8.62 1.61 -19.86
N ARG A 77 -8.88 1.87 -18.57
CA ARG A 77 -10.19 1.66 -17.98
C ARG A 77 -11.11 2.80 -18.37
N LYS A 78 -12.35 2.46 -18.75
CA LYS A 78 -13.40 3.43 -19.11
C LYS A 78 -14.31 3.68 -17.91
N TRP A 79 -14.61 4.95 -17.63
CA TRP A 79 -15.66 5.36 -16.68
C TRP A 79 -16.47 6.51 -17.31
N GLU A 80 -17.48 7.04 -16.61
CA GLU A 80 -18.20 8.27 -16.96
C GLU A 80 -17.25 9.49 -16.94
N GLY A 81 -16.29 9.56 -17.86
CA GLY A 81 -15.20 10.53 -17.86
C GLY A 81 -14.02 10.12 -18.77
N PRO A 82 -12.89 10.84 -18.68
CA PRO A 82 -11.69 10.50 -19.43
C PRO A 82 -11.11 9.15 -19.00
N ASP A 83 -10.44 8.49 -19.94
CA ASP A 83 -9.69 7.27 -19.73
C ASP A 83 -8.71 7.39 -18.55
N PHE A 84 -8.57 6.30 -17.80
CA PHE A 84 -7.65 6.23 -16.66
C PHE A 84 -7.04 4.84 -16.52
N PHE A 85 -5.96 4.78 -15.73
CA PHE A 85 -5.27 3.55 -15.33
C PHE A 85 -5.13 3.54 -13.81
N TYR A 86 -5.04 2.36 -13.22
CA TYR A 86 -4.40 2.21 -11.92
C TYR A 86 -2.91 1.88 -12.11
N PRO A 87 -2.02 2.24 -11.16
CA PRO A 87 -0.64 1.78 -11.16
C PRO A 87 -0.50 0.28 -11.44
N SER A 88 -1.36 -0.55 -10.85
CA SER A 88 -1.39 -2.00 -11.10
C SER A 88 -1.59 -2.37 -12.57
N ASP A 89 -2.32 -1.56 -13.35
CA ASP A 89 -2.55 -1.78 -14.78
C ASP A 89 -1.27 -1.51 -15.63
N LEU A 90 -0.27 -0.86 -15.03
CA LEU A 90 0.96 -0.41 -15.67
C LEU A 90 2.21 -1.16 -15.15
N GLU A 91 2.13 -1.88 -14.04
CA GLU A 91 3.26 -2.62 -13.43
C GLU A 91 3.69 -3.86 -14.25
N GLU A 92 2.86 -4.33 -15.18
CA GLU A 92 3.15 -5.47 -16.06
C GLU A 92 3.85 -5.10 -17.39
N GLU A 93 4.14 -3.81 -17.63
CA GLU A 93 4.81 -3.27 -18.85
C GLU A 93 6.29 -2.92 -18.65
#